data_AF-A0A352CEE5-F1
#
_entry.id   AF-A0A352CEE5-F1
#
_cell.length_a   1.000
_cell.length_b   1.000
_cell.length_c   1.000
_cell.angle_alpha   90.00
_cell.angle_beta   90.00
_cell.angle_gamma   90.00
#
_symmetry.space_group_name_H-M   'P 1'
#
loop_
_entity.id
_entity.type
_entity.pdbx_description
1 polymer ?
#
loop_
_entity_poly.entity_id
_entity_poly.type
_entity_poly.pdbx_seq_one_letter_code
_entity_poly.pdbx_strand_id
1 'polypeptide(L)'
;MFKRLLIANRGEIACRVMRTARRLDIATIAVFSDADTKSKHVREADEAIWIGPAPARDSYLAAEKILAAARETGAEAIHPGYGFLSENPAFAEAVAAAGLIWIGPHPGAIRAMGLKDESKRIAKAAGAPVLEGYQGADQSVTVLRDAADSIGYPVLIKAVAGGGGRGIREVRAAADFAEQLASAQREAAAAFGDERVLVEKLVDRPRHIEIQVFGDKHGGLVHLFERDCSLQRRRQKVIEEAPAPGMTLETRAAMTEAALRIARAVAYDNAGTVELIVDGTGPLRPDGFWFLEMNTRLQVEHPV
;
A
#
# COMPACT_ATOMS: atom_id res chain seq x y z
N MET A 1 -18.07 17.67 12.32
CA MET A 1 -18.24 16.28 11.87
C MET A 1 -19.14 16.32 10.65
N PHE A 2 -18.75 15.68 9.56
CA PHE A 2 -19.56 15.66 8.33
C PHE A 2 -20.80 14.77 8.50
N LYS A 3 -21.84 15.02 7.70
CA LYS A 3 -23.13 14.34 7.73
C LYS A 3 -23.39 13.46 6.53
N ARG A 4 -22.70 13.68 5.41
CA ARG A 4 -22.84 12.90 4.17
C ARG A 4 -21.49 12.41 3.68
N LEU A 5 -21.34 11.09 3.58
CA LEU A 5 -20.12 10.41 3.19
C LEU A 5 -20.33 9.64 1.89
N LEU A 6 -19.55 9.99 0.85
CA LEU A 6 -19.43 9.17 -0.35
C LEU A 6 -18.32 8.14 -0.17
N ILE A 7 -18.62 6.87 -0.48
CA ILE A 7 -17.62 5.81 -0.49
C ILE A 7 -17.20 5.54 -1.93
N ALA A 8 -16.00 5.96 -2.30
CA ALA A 8 -15.44 5.81 -3.65
C ALA A 8 -14.86 4.40 -3.87
N ASN A 9 -15.66 3.38 -3.56
CA ASN A 9 -15.27 1.97 -3.65
C ASN A 9 -16.53 1.08 -3.80
N ARG A 10 -16.35 -0.24 -3.85
CA ARG A 10 -17.41 -1.23 -4.04
C ARG A 10 -17.24 -2.44 -3.13
N GLY A 11 -18.25 -3.31 -3.10
CA GLY A 11 -18.13 -4.61 -2.45
C GLY A 11 -18.00 -4.52 -0.94
N GLU A 12 -17.18 -5.39 -0.35
CA GLU A 12 -17.14 -5.56 1.12
C GLU A 12 -16.68 -4.28 1.84
N ILE A 13 -15.64 -3.62 1.33
CA ILE A 13 -15.06 -2.43 1.96
C ILE A 13 -16.04 -1.27 1.98
N ALA A 14 -16.85 -1.12 0.93
CA ALA A 14 -17.91 -0.13 0.91
C ALA A 14 -18.93 -0.40 2.03
N CYS A 15 -19.40 -1.65 2.17
CA CYS A 15 -20.28 -2.05 3.26
C CYS A 15 -19.61 -1.84 4.64
N ARG A 16 -18.31 -2.14 4.79
CA ARG A 16 -17.55 -1.97 6.03
C ARG A 16 -17.48 -0.51 6.49
N VAL A 17 -17.27 0.42 5.56
CA VAL A 17 -17.28 1.85 5.82
C VAL A 17 -18.69 2.31 6.18
N MET A 18 -19.71 1.90 5.41
CA MET A 18 -21.11 2.24 5.67
C MET A 18 -21.58 1.77 7.05
N ARG A 19 -21.17 0.57 7.50
CA ARG A 19 -21.47 0.11 8.87
C ARG A 19 -20.93 1.05 9.95
N THR A 20 -19.77 1.67 9.73
CA THR A 20 -19.21 2.65 10.70
C THR A 20 -19.91 4.00 10.59
N ALA A 21 -20.14 4.48 9.37
CA ALA A 21 -20.86 5.73 9.13
C ALA A 21 -22.26 5.71 9.77
N ARG A 22 -23.02 4.62 9.61
CA ARG A 22 -24.34 4.42 10.26
C ARG A 22 -24.27 4.48 11.78
N ARG A 23 -23.26 3.87 12.40
CA ARG A 23 -23.05 3.94 13.86
C ARG A 23 -22.74 5.36 14.35
N LEU A 24 -22.23 6.21 13.46
CA LEU A 24 -21.87 7.60 13.74
C LEU A 24 -22.93 8.59 13.27
N ASP A 25 -24.11 8.11 12.83
CA ASP A 25 -25.19 8.96 12.31
C ASP A 25 -24.75 9.82 11.11
N ILE A 26 -24.05 9.19 10.17
CA ILE A 26 -23.58 9.77 8.91
C ILE A 26 -24.29 9.05 7.76
N ALA A 27 -24.99 9.82 6.92
CA ALA A 27 -25.63 9.32 5.71
C ALA A 27 -24.59 8.89 4.67
N THR A 28 -24.85 7.80 3.98
CA THR A 28 -23.90 7.12 3.11
C THR A 28 -24.34 7.13 1.66
N ILE A 29 -23.39 7.43 0.77
CA ILE A 29 -23.59 7.46 -0.68
C ILE A 29 -22.70 6.39 -1.30
N ALA A 30 -23.30 5.40 -1.96
CA ALA A 30 -22.58 4.43 -2.78
C ALA A 30 -22.38 4.98 -4.20
N VAL A 31 -21.22 4.73 -4.78
CA VAL A 31 -21.05 4.79 -6.24
C VAL A 31 -21.12 3.38 -6.84
N PHE A 32 -21.61 3.26 -8.07
CA PHE A 32 -21.66 1.97 -8.76
C PHE A 32 -21.52 2.07 -10.28
N SER A 33 -20.95 1.03 -10.90
CA SER A 33 -20.97 0.85 -12.34
C SER A 33 -22.07 -0.11 -12.78
N ASP A 34 -22.31 -0.24 -14.09
CA ASP A 34 -23.32 -1.19 -14.64
C ASP A 34 -23.22 -2.61 -14.04
N ALA A 35 -21.99 -3.10 -13.86
CA ALA A 35 -21.72 -4.43 -13.30
C ALA A 35 -22.18 -4.58 -11.84
N ASP A 36 -22.33 -3.48 -11.12
CA ASP A 36 -22.63 -3.45 -9.69
C ASP A 36 -24.05 -3.02 -9.35
N THR A 37 -24.93 -2.86 -10.35
CA THR A 37 -26.33 -2.43 -10.15
C THR A 37 -27.06 -3.27 -9.10
N LYS A 38 -26.70 -4.55 -8.96
CA LYS A 38 -27.26 -5.49 -7.98
C LYS A 38 -26.26 -5.88 -6.88
N SER A 39 -25.21 -5.10 -6.65
CA SER A 39 -24.24 -5.35 -5.59
C SER A 39 -24.82 -4.98 -4.21
N LYS A 40 -24.31 -5.64 -3.17
CA LYS A 40 -24.80 -5.45 -1.78
C LYS A 40 -24.59 -4.03 -1.28
N HIS A 41 -23.44 -3.41 -1.60
CA HIS A 41 -23.12 -2.05 -1.15
C HIS A 41 -24.08 -1.00 -1.72
N VAL A 42 -24.58 -1.21 -2.95
CA VAL A 42 -25.58 -0.32 -3.58
C VAL A 42 -26.91 -0.36 -2.83
N ARG A 43 -27.37 -1.55 -2.42
CA ARG A 43 -28.62 -1.71 -1.66
C ARG A 43 -28.51 -1.24 -0.20
N GLU A 44 -27.30 -1.20 0.35
CA GLU A 44 -27.07 -0.84 1.75
C GLU A 44 -26.90 0.65 1.99
N ALA A 45 -26.53 1.42 0.96
CA ALA A 45 -26.35 2.86 1.11
C ALA A 45 -27.69 3.58 1.20
N ASP A 46 -27.69 4.75 1.84
CA ASP A 46 -28.87 5.62 1.93
C ASP A 46 -29.20 6.23 0.55
N GLU A 47 -28.17 6.47 -0.25
CA GLU A 47 -28.25 6.93 -1.63
C GLU A 47 -27.20 6.21 -2.50
N ALA A 48 -27.51 5.98 -3.78
CA ALA A 48 -26.57 5.35 -4.69
C ALA A 48 -26.59 6.03 -6.06
N ILE A 49 -25.41 6.28 -6.61
CA ILE A 49 -25.23 7.03 -7.87
C ILE A 49 -24.39 6.25 -8.88
N TRP A 50 -24.88 6.21 -10.11
CA TRP A 50 -24.22 5.54 -11.21
C TRP A 50 -23.03 6.37 -11.71
N ILE A 51 -21.88 5.73 -11.87
CA ILE A 51 -20.61 6.39 -12.26
C ILE A 51 -20.03 5.85 -13.57
N GLY A 52 -20.76 5.04 -14.33
CA GLY A 52 -20.32 4.61 -15.65
C GLY A 52 -20.42 3.11 -15.93
N PRO A 53 -19.89 2.67 -17.08
CA PRO A 53 -19.95 1.28 -17.51
C PRO A 53 -19.05 0.38 -16.67
N ALA A 54 -19.21 -0.94 -16.85
CA ALA A 54 -18.54 -1.98 -16.09
C ALA A 54 -17.00 -1.85 -15.95
N PRO A 55 -16.22 -1.45 -16.98
CA PRO A 55 -14.77 -1.34 -16.84
C PRO A 55 -14.36 -0.30 -15.79
N ALA A 56 -13.49 -0.68 -14.86
CA ALA A 56 -13.07 0.20 -13.76
C ALA A 56 -12.42 1.51 -14.25
N ARG A 57 -11.64 1.46 -15.34
CA ARG A 57 -11.03 2.64 -15.97
C ARG A 57 -12.06 3.70 -16.38
N ASP A 58 -13.26 3.25 -16.74
CA ASP A 58 -14.36 4.08 -17.23
C ASP A 58 -15.38 4.37 -16.10
N SER A 59 -15.10 3.93 -14.85
CA SER A 59 -15.98 4.08 -13.67
C SER A 59 -15.19 4.35 -12.38
N TYR A 60 -14.83 3.33 -11.59
CA TYR A 60 -14.21 3.51 -10.27
C TYR A 60 -12.82 4.18 -10.27
N LEU A 61 -12.12 4.18 -11.41
CA LEU A 61 -10.84 4.87 -11.59
C LEU A 61 -10.99 6.24 -12.28
N ALA A 62 -12.21 6.64 -12.62
CA ALA A 62 -12.53 7.92 -13.25
C ALA A 62 -12.80 8.99 -12.17
N ALA A 63 -11.74 9.63 -11.69
CA ALA A 63 -11.77 10.61 -10.60
C ALA A 63 -12.83 11.72 -10.79
N GLU A 64 -12.95 12.22 -12.01
CA GLU A 64 -13.92 13.26 -12.39
C GLU A 64 -15.37 12.81 -12.19
N LYS A 65 -15.68 11.53 -12.42
CA LYS A 65 -17.02 10.97 -12.20
C LYS A 65 -17.32 10.82 -10.71
N ILE A 66 -16.34 10.42 -9.92
CA ILE A 66 -16.48 10.35 -8.46
C ILE A 66 -16.71 11.76 -7.88
N LEU A 67 -15.96 12.77 -8.33
CA LEU A 67 -16.15 14.15 -7.89
C LEU A 67 -17.48 14.74 -8.36
N ALA A 68 -17.94 14.41 -9.57
CA ALA A 68 -19.28 14.79 -10.03
C ALA A 68 -20.37 14.17 -9.15
N ALA A 69 -20.26 12.88 -8.85
CA ALA A 69 -21.16 12.17 -7.95
C ALA A 69 -21.19 12.79 -6.54
N ALA A 70 -20.01 13.14 -5.98
CA ALA A 70 -19.93 13.79 -4.67
C ALA A 70 -20.64 15.16 -4.66
N ARG A 71 -20.49 15.95 -5.73
CA ARG A 71 -21.17 17.24 -5.87
C ARG A 71 -22.69 17.10 -6.02
N GLU A 72 -23.14 16.20 -6.88
CA GLU A 72 -24.58 15.96 -7.13
C GLU A 72 -25.30 15.51 -5.86
N THR A 73 -24.66 14.62 -5.10
CA THR A 73 -25.22 14.06 -3.86
C THR A 73 -24.88 14.89 -2.63
N GLY A 74 -24.29 16.08 -2.76
CA GLY A 74 -23.92 16.92 -1.62
C GLY A 74 -23.08 16.19 -0.54
N ALA A 75 -22.21 15.27 -0.96
CA ALA A 75 -21.26 14.64 -0.04
C ALA A 75 -20.33 15.70 0.56
N GLU A 76 -19.93 15.51 1.80
CA GLU A 76 -19.00 16.41 2.52
C GLU A 76 -17.62 15.77 2.71
N ALA A 77 -17.55 14.44 2.56
CA ALA A 77 -16.34 13.65 2.67
C ALA A 77 -16.34 12.49 1.67
N ILE A 78 -15.14 12.03 1.31
CA ILE A 78 -14.92 10.84 0.47
C ILE A 78 -14.02 9.86 1.24
N HIS A 79 -14.50 8.63 1.40
CA HIS A 79 -13.69 7.50 1.84
C HIS A 79 -13.30 6.64 0.63
N PRO A 80 -12.01 6.45 0.34
CA PRO A 80 -11.58 5.73 -0.85
C PRO A 80 -11.54 4.20 -0.66
N GLY A 81 -11.60 3.71 0.59
CA GLY A 81 -11.46 2.29 0.88
C GLY A 81 -10.04 1.82 0.63
N TYR A 82 -9.88 0.71 -0.08
CA TYR A 82 -8.59 0.21 -0.55
C TYR A 82 -8.63 -0.17 -2.04
N GLY A 83 -7.48 -0.18 -2.71
CA GLY A 83 -7.44 -0.29 -4.17
C GLY A 83 -8.04 0.93 -4.87
N PHE A 84 -8.33 0.83 -6.17
CA PHE A 84 -8.82 1.94 -7.00
C PHE A 84 -7.99 3.22 -6.81
N LEU A 85 -8.62 4.30 -6.32
CA LEU A 85 -8.02 5.62 -6.16
C LEU A 85 -7.50 5.89 -4.74
N SER A 86 -7.49 4.90 -3.85
CA SER A 86 -7.10 5.08 -2.43
C SER A 86 -5.66 5.52 -2.20
N GLU A 87 -4.75 5.19 -3.11
CA GLU A 87 -3.34 5.60 -3.05
C GLU A 87 -3.00 6.55 -4.22
N ASN A 88 -4.00 7.26 -4.76
CA ASN A 88 -3.80 8.24 -5.83
C ASN A 88 -3.69 9.66 -5.22
N PRO A 89 -2.48 10.26 -5.18
CA PRO A 89 -2.28 11.57 -4.55
C PRO A 89 -3.02 12.69 -5.29
N ALA A 90 -3.10 12.62 -6.63
CA ALA A 90 -3.81 13.61 -7.44
C ALA A 90 -5.32 13.58 -7.18
N PHE A 91 -5.89 12.40 -6.93
CA PHE A 91 -7.29 12.28 -6.52
C PHE A 91 -7.52 12.87 -5.13
N ALA A 92 -6.67 12.56 -4.16
CA ALA A 92 -6.76 13.14 -2.82
C ALA A 92 -6.64 14.68 -2.84
N GLU A 93 -5.74 15.23 -3.66
CA GLU A 93 -5.63 16.68 -3.92
C GLU A 93 -6.91 17.26 -4.54
N ALA A 94 -7.48 16.59 -5.53
CA ALA A 94 -8.70 17.02 -6.20
C ALA A 94 -9.93 16.99 -5.28
N VAL A 95 -10.03 16.01 -4.37
CA VAL A 95 -11.06 15.95 -3.33
C VAL A 95 -10.96 17.17 -2.42
N ALA A 96 -9.76 17.47 -1.91
CA ALA A 96 -9.53 18.64 -1.06
C ALA A 96 -9.82 19.96 -1.81
N ALA A 97 -9.39 20.08 -3.07
CA ALA A 97 -9.63 21.25 -3.91
C ALA A 97 -11.13 21.47 -4.21
N ALA A 98 -11.93 20.41 -4.20
CA ALA A 98 -13.40 20.47 -4.32
C ALA A 98 -14.09 20.87 -3.00
N GLY A 99 -13.34 21.16 -1.93
CA GLY A 99 -13.88 21.50 -0.60
C GLY A 99 -14.38 20.28 0.19
N LEU A 100 -14.06 19.07 -0.24
CA LEU A 100 -14.47 17.82 0.40
C LEU A 100 -13.38 17.32 1.36
N ILE A 101 -13.79 16.60 2.40
CA ILE A 101 -12.85 15.93 3.31
C ILE A 101 -12.37 14.63 2.68
N TRP A 102 -11.06 14.54 2.43
CA TRP A 102 -10.38 13.28 2.11
C TRP A 102 -10.21 12.42 3.37
N ILE A 103 -10.80 11.23 3.41
CA ILE A 103 -10.61 10.26 4.50
C ILE A 103 -9.50 9.27 4.11
N GLY A 104 -8.28 9.78 4.11
CA GLY A 104 -7.04 9.03 3.95
C GLY A 104 -5.88 9.91 4.43
N PRO A 105 -4.63 9.44 4.29
CA PRO A 105 -3.47 10.28 4.60
C PRO A 105 -3.39 11.47 3.64
N HIS A 106 -2.71 12.53 4.06
CA HIS A 106 -2.47 13.71 3.22
C HIS A 106 -1.72 13.31 1.93
N PRO A 107 -1.97 14.00 0.79
CA PRO A 107 -1.40 13.61 -0.51
C PRO A 107 0.14 13.55 -0.54
N GLY A 108 0.81 14.34 0.30
CA GLY A 108 2.26 14.32 0.45
C GLY A 108 2.79 12.96 0.94
N ALA A 109 2.14 12.34 1.93
CA ALA A 109 2.51 11.02 2.42
C ALA A 109 2.24 9.93 1.37
N ILE A 110 1.10 10.00 0.67
CA ILE A 110 0.77 9.07 -0.44
C ILE A 110 1.88 9.12 -1.50
N ARG A 111 2.30 10.33 -1.90
CA ARG A 111 3.36 10.52 -2.90
C ARG A 111 4.73 10.04 -2.42
N ALA A 112 5.08 10.36 -1.18
CA ALA A 112 6.36 9.98 -0.57
C ALA A 112 6.52 8.46 -0.45
N MET A 113 5.43 7.74 -0.19
CA MET A 113 5.47 6.29 0.03
C MET A 113 5.07 5.46 -1.20
N GLY A 114 4.64 6.08 -2.29
CA GLY A 114 4.12 5.39 -3.47
C GLY A 114 5.17 4.74 -4.38
N LEU A 115 6.41 5.23 -4.38
CA LEU A 115 7.52 4.63 -5.15
C LEU A 115 8.49 3.90 -4.22
N LYS A 116 8.96 2.71 -4.62
CA LYS A 116 9.78 1.85 -3.77
C LYS A 116 11.16 2.41 -3.46
N ASP A 117 11.78 3.08 -4.42
CA ASP A 117 13.09 3.73 -4.26
C ASP A 117 13.02 4.88 -3.25
N GLU A 118 12.04 5.76 -3.40
CA GLU A 118 11.85 6.92 -2.53
C GLU A 118 11.39 6.52 -1.12
N SER A 119 10.41 5.62 -1.00
CA SER A 119 9.96 5.12 0.31
C SER A 119 11.08 4.43 1.10
N LYS A 120 11.96 3.67 0.43
CA LYS A 120 13.13 3.07 1.07
C LYS A 120 14.18 4.09 1.47
N ARG A 121 14.40 5.13 0.66
CA ARG A 121 15.29 6.24 1.01
C ARG A 121 14.80 6.95 2.28
N ILE A 122 13.49 7.22 2.37
CA ILE A 122 12.85 7.81 3.54
C ILE A 122 12.97 6.88 4.75
N ALA A 123 12.65 5.59 4.62
CA ALA A 123 12.75 4.62 5.70
C ALA A 123 14.17 4.52 6.26
N LYS A 124 15.19 4.47 5.37
CA LYS A 124 16.60 4.47 5.76
C LYS A 124 16.99 5.76 6.47
N ALA A 125 16.57 6.93 5.97
CA ALA A 125 16.81 8.22 6.62
C ALA A 125 16.13 8.34 7.98
N ALA A 126 14.99 7.66 8.18
CA ALA A 126 14.27 7.54 9.45
C ALA A 126 14.90 6.51 10.41
N GLY A 127 16.00 5.86 10.03
CA GLY A 127 16.68 4.84 10.83
C GLY A 127 15.95 3.50 10.89
N ALA A 128 15.00 3.22 9.99
CA ALA A 128 14.42 1.89 9.87
C ALA A 128 15.40 0.96 9.12
N PRO A 129 15.49 -0.32 9.50
CA PRO A 129 16.27 -1.30 8.73
C PRO A 129 15.71 -1.41 7.31
N VAL A 130 16.58 -1.39 6.29
CA VAL A 130 16.24 -1.62 4.88
C VAL A 130 17.22 -2.66 4.36
N LEU A 131 16.75 -3.55 3.47
CA LEU A 131 17.63 -4.50 2.81
C LEU A 131 18.77 -3.77 2.09
N GLU A 132 19.94 -4.39 2.10
CA GLU A 132 21.03 -3.95 1.24
C GLU A 132 20.59 -4.04 -0.23
N GLY A 133 20.85 -2.99 -0.99
CA GLY A 133 20.33 -2.87 -2.33
C GLY A 133 20.85 -1.65 -3.09
N TYR A 134 20.57 -1.64 -4.38
CA TYR A 134 20.80 -0.54 -5.30
C TYR A 134 19.49 -0.05 -5.91
N GLN A 135 19.29 1.26 -5.84
CA GLN A 135 18.11 1.99 -6.30
C GLN A 135 18.51 3.35 -6.92
N GLY A 136 19.71 3.41 -7.51
CA GLY A 136 20.26 4.62 -8.11
C GLY A 136 19.69 4.93 -9.50
N ALA A 137 19.93 6.15 -9.98
CA ALA A 137 19.44 6.63 -11.27
C ALA A 137 20.11 5.96 -12.48
N ASP A 138 21.34 5.46 -12.33
CA ASP A 138 22.01 4.72 -13.39
C ASP A 138 21.41 3.30 -13.47
N GLN A 139 20.71 3.04 -14.58
CA GLN A 139 20.00 1.78 -14.85
C GLN A 139 20.75 0.93 -15.89
N SER A 140 22.02 1.22 -16.16
CA SER A 140 22.84 0.41 -17.05
C SER A 140 23.03 -1.00 -16.48
N VAL A 141 23.06 -1.99 -17.37
CA VAL A 141 23.25 -3.40 -16.99
C VAL A 141 24.52 -3.60 -16.17
N THR A 142 25.59 -2.87 -16.50
CA THR A 142 26.87 -2.94 -15.78
C THR A 142 26.72 -2.50 -14.33
N VAL A 143 26.16 -1.31 -14.08
CA VAL A 143 26.00 -0.79 -12.70
C VAL A 143 25.07 -1.68 -11.86
N LEU A 144 23.97 -2.15 -12.45
CA LEU A 144 23.04 -3.04 -11.76
C LEU A 144 23.68 -4.40 -11.43
N ARG A 145 24.53 -4.93 -12.32
CA ARG A 145 25.26 -6.19 -12.08
C ARG A 145 26.33 -6.00 -11.02
N ASP A 146 27.13 -4.94 -11.09
CA ASP A 146 28.18 -4.67 -10.11
C ASP A 146 27.59 -4.47 -8.71
N ALA A 147 26.41 -3.85 -8.61
CA ALA A 147 25.65 -3.79 -7.37
C ALA A 147 25.22 -5.18 -6.87
N ALA A 148 24.69 -6.04 -7.75
CA ALA A 148 24.31 -7.41 -7.40
C ALA A 148 25.51 -8.24 -6.91
N ASP A 149 26.66 -8.10 -7.58
CA ASP A 149 27.92 -8.75 -7.21
C ASP A 149 28.40 -8.27 -5.83
N SER A 150 28.28 -6.97 -5.54
CA SER A 150 28.64 -6.39 -4.24
C SER A 150 27.73 -6.86 -3.09
N ILE A 151 26.41 -6.94 -3.32
CA ILE A 151 25.44 -7.45 -2.33
C ILE A 151 25.63 -8.97 -2.09
N GLY A 152 26.08 -9.66 -3.12
CA GLY A 152 26.23 -11.11 -3.16
C GLY A 152 24.91 -11.83 -3.38
N TYR A 153 24.94 -12.89 -4.17
CA TYR A 153 23.78 -13.71 -4.50
C TYR A 153 23.31 -14.59 -3.31
N PRO A 154 22.01 -14.94 -3.23
CA PRO A 154 20.94 -14.55 -4.15
C PRO A 154 20.46 -13.10 -3.95
N VAL A 155 20.01 -12.48 -5.05
CA VAL A 155 19.42 -11.14 -5.07
C VAL A 155 18.04 -11.16 -5.73
N LEU A 156 17.29 -10.08 -5.54
CA LEU A 156 15.95 -9.88 -6.07
C LEU A 156 15.92 -8.57 -6.88
N ILE A 157 15.53 -8.66 -8.14
CA ILE A 157 15.27 -7.51 -9.00
C ILE A 157 13.78 -7.17 -8.85
N LYS A 158 13.44 -5.90 -8.58
CA LYS A 158 12.05 -5.42 -8.46
C LYS A 158 11.82 -4.18 -9.29
N ALA A 159 10.70 -4.11 -10.00
CA ALA A 159 10.24 -2.87 -10.64
C ALA A 159 9.98 -1.77 -9.60
N VAL A 160 10.46 -0.55 -9.89
CA VAL A 160 10.33 0.63 -8.99
C VAL A 160 8.87 1.02 -8.80
N ALA A 161 8.11 1.09 -9.90
CA ALA A 161 6.67 1.39 -9.91
C ALA A 161 5.77 0.15 -9.71
N GLY A 162 6.36 -1.01 -9.39
CA GLY A 162 5.63 -2.28 -9.40
C GLY A 162 4.81 -2.54 -8.14
N GLY A 163 3.62 -3.14 -8.29
CA GLY A 163 2.76 -3.61 -7.20
C GLY A 163 2.18 -5.01 -7.45
N GLY A 164 1.63 -5.64 -6.41
CA GLY A 164 0.90 -6.92 -6.53
C GLY A 164 1.74 -8.11 -7.01
N GLY A 165 3.05 -8.11 -6.72
CA GLY A 165 3.96 -9.22 -7.03
C GLY A 165 4.47 -9.29 -8.48
N ARG A 166 4.14 -8.32 -9.33
CA ARG A 166 4.58 -8.22 -10.73
C ARG A 166 5.94 -7.52 -10.85
N GLY A 167 6.70 -7.86 -11.91
CA GLY A 167 8.01 -7.25 -12.18
C GLY A 167 9.07 -7.60 -11.13
N ILE A 168 9.00 -8.80 -10.56
CA ILE A 168 9.96 -9.31 -9.56
C ILE A 168 10.70 -10.52 -10.16
N ARG A 169 12.03 -10.55 -10.08
CA ARG A 169 12.87 -11.66 -10.54
C ARG A 169 13.91 -12.04 -9.50
N GLU A 170 13.95 -13.32 -9.17
CA GLU A 170 14.97 -13.88 -8.30
C GLU A 170 16.19 -14.26 -9.14
N VAL A 171 17.37 -13.90 -8.64
CA VAL A 171 18.65 -14.22 -9.28
C VAL A 171 19.52 -14.95 -8.27
N ARG A 172 19.84 -16.22 -8.54
CA ARG A 172 20.65 -17.05 -7.64
C ARG A 172 22.14 -17.08 -7.98
N ALA A 173 22.52 -16.73 -9.21
CA ALA A 173 23.90 -16.69 -9.64
C ALA A 173 24.14 -15.54 -10.64
N ALA A 174 25.38 -15.05 -10.69
CA ALA A 174 25.79 -13.94 -11.58
C ALA A 174 25.50 -14.21 -13.06
N ALA A 175 25.62 -15.47 -13.50
CA ALA A 175 25.36 -15.87 -14.88
C ALA A 175 23.92 -15.60 -15.33
N ASP A 176 22.95 -15.64 -14.41
CA ASP A 176 21.52 -15.47 -14.73
C ASP A 176 21.10 -14.00 -14.73
N PHE A 177 21.93 -13.09 -14.22
CA PHE A 177 21.53 -11.72 -13.90
C PHE A 177 21.02 -10.94 -15.12
N ALA A 178 21.75 -10.99 -16.24
CA ALA A 178 21.40 -10.21 -17.43
C ALA A 178 20.05 -10.62 -18.04
N GLU A 179 19.76 -11.92 -18.08
CA GLU A 179 18.47 -12.42 -18.57
C GLU A 179 17.32 -12.02 -17.65
N GLN A 180 17.51 -12.19 -16.33
CA GLN A 180 16.50 -11.85 -15.35
C GLN A 180 16.22 -10.34 -15.31
N LEU A 181 17.26 -9.50 -15.46
CA LEU A 181 17.11 -8.06 -15.56
C LEU A 181 16.27 -7.66 -16.78
N ALA A 182 16.61 -8.16 -17.97
CA ALA A 182 15.85 -7.88 -19.19
C ALA A 182 14.40 -8.37 -19.11
N SER A 183 14.15 -9.48 -18.42
CA SER A 183 12.81 -9.98 -18.14
C SER A 183 12.02 -9.06 -17.20
N ALA A 184 12.65 -8.58 -16.12
CA ALA A 184 12.04 -7.65 -15.18
C ALA A 184 11.69 -6.30 -15.82
N GLN A 185 12.62 -5.71 -16.58
CA GLN A 185 12.42 -4.41 -17.25
C GLN A 185 11.30 -4.46 -18.28
N ARG A 186 11.24 -5.52 -19.10
CA ARG A 186 10.14 -5.70 -20.07
C ARG A 186 8.77 -5.81 -19.39
N GLU A 187 8.68 -6.55 -18.29
CA GLU A 187 7.43 -6.65 -17.55
C GLU A 187 7.06 -5.31 -16.90
N ALA A 188 8.04 -4.61 -16.35
CA ALA A 188 7.85 -3.31 -15.72
C ALA A 188 7.32 -2.27 -16.73
N ALA A 189 7.95 -2.17 -17.91
CA ALA A 189 7.50 -1.31 -19.00
C ALA A 189 6.07 -1.65 -19.45
N ALA A 190 5.77 -2.93 -19.66
CA ALA A 190 4.45 -3.36 -20.13
C ALA A 190 3.33 -3.19 -19.08
N ALA A 191 3.65 -3.32 -17.79
CA ALA A 191 2.69 -3.28 -16.71
C ALA A 191 2.47 -1.88 -16.13
N PHE A 192 3.54 -1.07 -16.08
CA PHE A 192 3.58 0.18 -15.32
C PHE A 192 4.05 1.38 -16.16
N GLY A 193 4.50 1.17 -17.40
CA GLY A 193 5.05 2.24 -18.24
C GLY A 193 6.39 2.80 -17.75
N ASP A 194 7.05 2.10 -16.82
CA ASP A 194 8.34 2.47 -16.23
C ASP A 194 9.21 1.22 -16.17
N GLU A 195 10.35 1.25 -16.86
CA GLU A 195 11.29 0.12 -16.94
C GLU A 195 12.30 0.08 -15.79
N ARG A 196 12.33 1.09 -14.93
CA ARG A 196 13.32 1.19 -13.85
C ARG A 196 13.14 0.07 -12.83
N VAL A 197 14.26 -0.47 -12.36
CA VAL A 197 14.31 -1.52 -11.34
C VAL A 197 15.24 -1.14 -10.18
N LEU A 198 15.06 -1.86 -9.08
CA LEU A 198 15.99 -1.91 -7.96
C LEU A 198 16.50 -3.34 -7.78
N VAL A 199 17.69 -3.48 -7.20
CA VAL A 199 18.32 -4.77 -6.86
C VAL A 199 18.46 -4.83 -5.34
N GLU A 200 18.01 -5.90 -4.72
CA GLU A 200 18.08 -6.08 -3.26
C GLU A 200 18.55 -7.47 -2.87
N LYS A 201 19.10 -7.60 -1.66
CA LYS A 201 19.36 -8.91 -1.08
C LYS A 201 18.07 -9.72 -0.98
N LEU A 202 18.12 -10.99 -1.40
CA LEU A 202 17.00 -11.91 -1.21
C LEU A 202 17.03 -12.48 0.22
N VAL A 203 15.89 -12.42 0.91
CA VAL A 203 15.64 -13.20 2.13
C VAL A 203 15.07 -14.56 1.70
N ASP A 204 15.81 -15.65 1.95
CA ASP A 204 15.49 -16.99 1.40
C ASP A 204 14.21 -17.60 2.00
N ARG A 205 13.96 -17.39 3.30
CA ARG A 205 12.73 -17.84 3.99
C ARG A 205 12.01 -16.64 4.60
N PRO A 206 11.37 -15.80 3.79
CA PRO A 206 10.75 -14.59 4.29
C PRO A 206 9.44 -14.88 5.01
N ARG A 207 9.23 -14.22 6.15
CA ARG A 207 7.89 -13.90 6.67
C ARG A 207 7.53 -12.48 6.23
N HIS A 208 6.24 -12.26 5.99
CA HIS A 208 5.67 -10.95 5.71
C HIS A 208 4.94 -10.49 6.97
N ILE A 209 5.52 -9.56 7.71
CA ILE A 209 4.94 -8.99 8.92
C ILE A 209 4.68 -7.52 8.67
N GLU A 210 3.54 -7.02 9.11
CA GLU A 210 3.16 -5.64 8.86
C GLU A 210 2.61 -4.97 10.11
N ILE A 211 2.91 -3.67 10.27
CA ILE A 211 2.54 -2.90 11.45
C ILE A 211 1.44 -1.92 11.08
N GLN A 212 0.30 -2.02 11.76
CA GLN A 212 -0.77 -1.04 11.63
C GLN A 212 -0.37 0.26 12.33
N VAL A 213 -0.47 1.39 11.64
CA VAL A 213 -0.26 2.72 12.21
C VAL A 213 -1.51 3.59 12.05
N PHE A 214 -1.70 4.51 13.00
CA PHE A 214 -2.72 5.56 12.97
C PHE A 214 -2.07 6.88 13.38
N GLY A 215 -2.14 7.88 12.50
CA GLY A 215 -1.74 9.25 12.78
C GLY A 215 -2.93 10.19 12.88
N ASP A 216 -2.82 11.22 13.71
CA ASP A 216 -3.75 12.35 13.73
C ASP A 216 -3.13 13.61 13.08
N LYS A 217 -3.96 14.64 12.86
CA LYS A 217 -3.51 15.92 12.28
C LYS A 217 -2.75 16.82 13.27
N HIS A 218 -2.54 16.37 14.49
CA HIS A 218 -1.85 17.09 15.57
C HIS A 218 -0.47 16.49 15.87
N GLY A 219 -0.02 15.50 15.09
CA GLY A 219 1.27 14.84 15.24
C GLY A 219 1.26 13.64 16.20
N GLY A 220 0.09 13.26 16.72
CA GLY A 220 -0.11 12.01 17.43
C GLY A 220 0.03 10.82 16.49
N LEU A 221 0.71 9.77 16.95
CA LEU A 221 0.97 8.57 16.17
C LEU A 221 0.97 7.35 17.09
N VAL A 222 0.17 6.36 16.76
CA VAL A 222 0.09 5.08 17.48
C VAL A 222 0.20 3.91 16.51
N HIS A 223 0.58 2.75 17.05
CA HIS A 223 0.49 1.48 16.33
C HIS A 223 -0.62 0.62 16.94
N LEU A 224 -1.20 -0.26 16.12
CA LEU A 224 -2.10 -1.33 16.57
C LEU A 224 -1.44 -2.70 16.37
N PHE A 225 -0.18 -2.79 16.76
CA PHE A 225 0.64 -4.01 16.72
C PHE A 225 0.83 -4.53 15.28
N GLU A 226 1.24 -5.79 15.17
CA GLU A 226 1.56 -6.46 13.93
C GLU A 226 0.51 -7.47 13.47
N ARG A 227 0.51 -7.73 12.16
CA ARG A 227 -0.13 -8.89 11.54
C ARG A 227 0.92 -9.73 10.81
N ASP A 228 0.72 -11.05 10.80
CA ASP A 228 1.45 -11.95 9.91
C ASP A 228 0.62 -12.21 8.66
N CYS A 229 1.20 -11.92 7.49
CA CYS A 229 0.59 -12.12 6.17
C CYS A 229 1.48 -13.01 5.28
N SER A 230 2.25 -13.92 5.88
CA SER A 230 3.23 -14.78 5.21
C SER A 230 2.58 -15.87 4.35
N LEU A 231 1.34 -16.26 4.65
CA LEU A 231 0.61 -17.27 3.88
C LEU A 231 0.07 -16.67 2.58
N GLN A 232 0.91 -16.73 1.56
CA GLN A 232 0.68 -16.11 0.26
C GLN A 232 0.63 -17.14 -0.87
N ARG A 233 -0.18 -16.86 -1.90
CA ARG A 233 -0.16 -17.59 -3.17
C ARG A 233 0.19 -16.61 -4.29
N ARG A 234 1.30 -16.87 -5.00
CA ARG A 234 1.81 -15.98 -6.06
C ARG A 234 1.97 -14.52 -5.58
N ARG A 235 2.48 -14.33 -4.36
CA ARG A 235 2.72 -13.00 -3.74
C ARG A 235 1.43 -12.19 -3.47
N GLN A 236 0.30 -12.88 -3.32
CA GLN A 236 -0.95 -12.30 -2.83
C GLN A 236 -1.27 -12.95 -1.49
N LYS A 237 -1.65 -12.13 -0.50
CA LYS A 237 -2.05 -12.57 0.84
C LYS A 237 -3.33 -13.42 0.74
N VAL A 238 -3.36 -14.53 1.48
CA VAL A 238 -4.46 -15.51 1.47
C VAL A 238 -5.01 -15.73 2.87
N ILE A 239 -4.12 -15.81 3.86
CA ILE A 239 -4.47 -15.92 5.27
C ILE A 239 -3.59 -14.92 6.03
N GLU A 240 -4.25 -14.14 6.87
CA GLU A 240 -3.63 -13.18 7.75
C GLU A 240 -4.04 -13.47 9.20
N GLU A 241 -3.11 -13.32 10.14
CA GLU A 241 -3.37 -13.54 11.57
C GLU A 241 -2.70 -12.47 12.43
N ALA A 242 -3.30 -12.20 13.59
CA ALA A 242 -2.82 -11.21 14.55
C ALA A 242 -3.00 -11.72 15.99
N PRO A 243 -2.02 -11.51 16.90
CA PRO A 243 -0.66 -11.06 16.62
C PRO A 243 0.16 -12.12 15.84
N ALA A 244 1.33 -11.73 15.33
CA ALA A 244 2.17 -12.65 14.55
C ALA A 244 2.69 -13.83 15.42
N PRO A 245 2.61 -15.09 14.95
CA PRO A 245 3.10 -16.24 15.72
C PRO A 245 4.59 -16.14 16.06
N GLY A 246 4.94 -16.48 17.30
CA GLY A 246 6.32 -16.42 17.79
C GLY A 246 6.87 -15.00 17.98
N MET A 247 6.02 -13.96 17.95
CA MET A 247 6.43 -12.59 18.22
C MET A 247 6.74 -12.38 19.71
N THR A 248 8.00 -12.02 20.00
CA THR A 248 8.45 -11.62 21.34
C THR A 248 8.15 -10.14 21.58
N LEU A 249 8.10 -9.72 22.86
CA LEU A 249 7.91 -8.31 23.21
C LEU A 249 9.03 -7.42 22.68
N GLU A 250 10.27 -7.90 22.71
CA GLU A 250 11.46 -7.20 22.22
C GLU A 250 11.40 -6.98 20.70
N THR A 251 11.14 -8.03 19.93
CA THR A 251 11.04 -7.93 18.46
C THR A 251 9.85 -7.06 18.05
N ARG A 252 8.71 -7.19 18.74
CA ARG A 252 7.54 -6.32 18.52
C ARG A 252 7.90 -4.86 18.74
N ALA A 253 8.54 -4.54 19.87
CA ALA A 253 8.95 -3.17 20.17
C ALA A 253 9.87 -2.60 19.08
N ALA A 254 10.85 -3.37 18.62
CA ALA A 254 11.76 -2.94 17.56
C ALA A 254 11.03 -2.68 16.22
N MET A 255 10.13 -3.58 15.80
CA MET A 255 9.37 -3.43 14.56
C MET A 255 8.37 -2.27 14.62
N THR A 256 7.65 -2.14 15.73
CA THR A 256 6.66 -1.06 15.86
C THR A 256 7.33 0.30 16.02
N GLU A 257 8.48 0.39 16.71
CA GLU A 257 9.27 1.62 16.77
C GLU A 257 9.75 2.02 15.36
N ALA A 258 10.28 1.08 14.58
CA ALA A 258 10.69 1.34 13.21
C ALA A 258 9.52 1.85 12.35
N ALA A 259 8.34 1.23 12.45
CA ALA A 259 7.14 1.66 11.74
C ALA A 259 6.70 3.07 12.15
N LEU A 260 6.73 3.39 13.45
CA LEU A 260 6.44 4.74 13.95
C LEU A 260 7.45 5.77 13.47
N ARG A 261 8.75 5.43 13.38
CA ARG A 261 9.78 6.33 12.82
C ARG A 261 9.51 6.64 11.35
N ILE A 262 9.17 5.63 10.54
CA ILE A 262 8.82 5.79 9.12
C ILE A 262 7.60 6.69 8.97
N ALA A 263 6.50 6.39 9.66
CA ALA A 263 5.28 7.18 9.58
C ALA A 263 5.50 8.63 10.06
N ARG A 264 6.31 8.84 11.10
CA ARG A 264 6.69 10.19 11.56
C ARG A 264 7.50 10.97 10.52
N ALA A 265 8.40 10.30 9.79
CA ALA A 265 9.24 10.93 8.78
C ALA A 265 8.44 11.52 7.60
N VAL A 266 7.23 11.02 7.36
CA VAL A 266 6.32 11.53 6.32
C VAL A 266 5.14 12.30 6.89
N ALA A 267 5.17 12.69 8.17
CA ALA A 267 4.07 13.37 8.86
C ALA A 267 2.71 12.66 8.67
N TYR A 268 2.73 11.32 8.73
CA TYR A 268 1.58 10.48 8.40
C TYR A 268 0.36 10.78 9.28
N ASP A 269 -0.80 10.97 8.65
CA ASP A 269 -2.11 11.02 9.28
C ASP A 269 -3.03 9.93 8.73
N ASN A 270 -4.13 9.64 9.43
CA ASN A 270 -5.07 8.56 9.10
C ASN A 270 -4.48 7.14 9.33
N ALA A 271 -5.18 6.10 8.82
CA ALA A 271 -4.74 4.71 8.89
C ALA A 271 -3.72 4.39 7.79
N GLY A 272 -2.70 3.61 8.13
CA GLY A 272 -1.72 3.09 7.17
C GLY A 272 -1.04 1.85 7.70
N THR A 273 -0.30 1.17 6.83
CA THR A 273 0.42 -0.03 7.24
C THR A 273 1.86 0.00 6.73
N VAL A 274 2.81 -0.23 7.62
CA VAL A 274 4.22 -0.43 7.27
C VAL A 274 4.47 -1.92 7.12
N GLU A 275 4.79 -2.38 5.91
CA GLU A 275 5.11 -3.77 5.62
C GLU A 275 6.60 -4.04 5.80
N LEU A 276 6.92 -5.16 6.45
CA LEU A 276 8.27 -5.61 6.75
C LEU A 276 8.48 -7.00 6.17
N ILE A 277 9.66 -7.22 5.60
CA ILE A 277 10.17 -8.55 5.30
C ILE A 277 11.00 -9.01 6.50
N VAL A 278 10.76 -10.23 6.96
CA VAL A 278 11.35 -10.76 8.19
C VAL A 278 12.03 -12.09 7.90
N ASP A 279 13.22 -12.30 8.46
CA ASP A 279 13.93 -13.57 8.39
C ASP A 279 13.18 -14.65 9.17
N GLY A 280 12.57 -15.59 8.44
CA GLY A 280 11.83 -16.72 8.97
C GLY A 280 12.64 -18.01 9.07
N THR A 281 13.96 -17.97 8.96
CA THR A 281 14.81 -19.17 9.08
C THR A 281 14.85 -19.74 10.50
N GLY A 282 14.52 -18.93 11.51
CA GLY A 282 14.49 -19.30 12.92
C GLY A 282 13.52 -18.43 13.73
N PRO A 283 13.71 -18.35 15.07
CA PRO A 283 12.93 -17.45 15.92
C PRO A 283 13.04 -15.99 15.45
N LEU A 284 11.97 -15.22 15.65
CA LEU A 284 11.94 -13.79 15.32
C LEU A 284 12.93 -13.02 16.17
N ARG A 285 13.71 -12.13 15.54
CA ARG A 285 14.76 -11.34 16.19
C ARG A 285 14.59 -9.84 15.93
N PRO A 286 15.00 -8.96 16.84
CA PRO A 286 14.91 -7.50 16.67
C PRO A 286 15.83 -6.96 15.57
N ASP A 287 16.81 -7.74 15.10
CA ASP A 287 17.72 -7.39 13.99
C ASP A 287 17.39 -8.14 12.67
N GLY A 288 16.32 -8.94 12.66
CA GLY A 288 15.96 -9.85 11.58
C GLY A 288 14.81 -9.35 10.70
N PHE A 289 14.60 -8.04 10.58
CA PHE A 289 13.52 -7.46 9.77
C PHE A 289 13.99 -6.25 8.98
N TRP A 290 13.30 -5.98 7.87
CA TRP A 290 13.61 -4.86 6.98
C TRP A 290 12.34 -4.28 6.36
N PHE A 291 12.31 -2.97 6.17
CA PHE A 291 11.24 -2.26 5.49
C PHE A 291 11.07 -2.73 4.05
N LEU A 292 9.84 -3.09 3.71
CA LEU A 292 9.44 -3.49 2.37
C LEU A 292 8.76 -2.34 1.63
N GLU A 293 7.61 -1.90 2.14
CA GLU A 293 6.78 -0.83 1.60
C GLU A 293 5.82 -0.28 2.66
N MET A 294 5.09 0.79 2.34
CA MET A 294 4.02 1.30 3.19
C MET A 294 2.75 1.48 2.36
N ASN A 295 1.67 0.83 2.79
CA ASN A 295 0.35 1.02 2.20
C ASN A 295 -0.28 2.26 2.84
N THR A 296 -0.55 3.28 2.02
CA THR A 296 -1.02 4.60 2.48
C THR A 296 -2.55 4.65 2.57
N ARG A 297 -3.13 3.60 3.15
CA ARG A 297 -4.57 3.35 3.21
C ARG A 297 -4.89 2.24 4.22
N LEU A 298 -6.18 1.99 4.41
CA LEU A 298 -6.67 0.77 5.05
C LEU A 298 -6.34 -0.47 4.19
N GLN A 299 -6.25 -1.63 4.83
CA GLN A 299 -6.02 -2.93 4.19
C GLN A 299 -7.20 -3.89 4.43
N VAL A 300 -7.25 -4.98 3.66
CA VAL A 300 -8.34 -5.97 3.71
C VAL A 300 -8.35 -6.66 5.08
N GLU A 301 -7.17 -6.97 5.58
CA GLU A 301 -6.84 -7.68 6.81
C GLU A 301 -6.90 -6.79 8.07
N HIS A 302 -7.37 -5.55 7.98
CA HIS A 302 -7.60 -4.72 9.18
C HIS A 302 -8.57 -5.29 10.24
N PRO A 303 -9.45 -6.29 9.98
CA PRO A 303 -10.32 -6.85 11.02
C PRO A 303 -9.65 -7.79 12.02
N VAL A 304 -8.51 -8.40 11.70
CA VAL A 304 -7.80 -9.32 12.61
C VAL A 304 -7.05 -8.57 13.71
#